data_AF-A0A7X8CXD5-F1
#
_entry.id   AF-A0A7X8CXD5-F1
#
_cell.length_a   1.000
_cell.length_b   1.000
_cell.length_c   1.000
_cell.angle_alpha   90.00
_cell.angle_beta   90.00
_cell.angle_gamma   90.00
#
_symmetry.space_group_name_H-M   'P 1'
#
loop_
_entity.id
_entity.type
_entity.pdbx_description
1 polymer ?
#
loop_
_entity_poly.entity_id
_entity_poly.type
_entity_poly.pdbx_seq_one_letter_code
_entity_poly.pdbx_strand_id
1 'polypeptide(L)' 'MKTAIPTDDDRTVGKVFGRAKSFAIHDSEDGSLTVVPNEGAGAEHGAGTGAA' A
#
# COMPACT_ATOMS: atom_id res chain seq x y z
N MET A 1 -4.09 -16.18 0.44
CA MET A 1 -4.14 -15.09 1.47
C MET A 1 -3.32 -13.92 0.96
N LYS A 2 -3.84 -12.70 1.08
CA LYS A 2 -3.15 -11.50 0.56
C LYS A 2 -2.62 -10.64 1.70
N THR A 3 -1.39 -10.17 1.56
CA THR A 3 -0.74 -9.26 2.51
C THR A 3 -0.38 -7.96 1.81
N ALA A 4 -0.87 -6.84 2.33
CA ALA A 4 -0.53 -5.51 1.84
C ALA A 4 0.56 -4.87 2.72
N ILE A 5 1.60 -4.34 2.10
CA ILE A 5 2.77 -3.77 2.75
C ILE A 5 2.96 -2.34 2.23
N PRO A 6 2.93 -1.30 3.08
CA PRO A 6 3.17 0.07 2.62
C PRO A 6 4.59 0.21 2.06
N THR A 7 4.75 0.93 0.96
CA THR A 7 6.06 1.23 0.38
C THR A 7 6.06 2.55 -0.38
N ASP A 8 7.18 3.27 -0.30
CA ASP A 8 7.39 4.55 -0.99
C ASP A 8 8.39 4.46 -2.14
N ASP A 9 9.06 3.31 -2.29
CA ASP A 9 10.13 3.02 -3.25
C ASP A 9 10.04 1.63 -3.89
N ASP A 10 8.91 0.94 -3.68
CA ASP A 10 8.59 -0.41 -4.16
C ASP A 10 9.52 -1.52 -3.65
N ARG A 11 10.42 -1.22 -2.69
CA ARG A 11 11.50 -2.12 -2.27
C ARG A 11 11.59 -2.29 -0.76
N THR A 12 11.26 -1.24 -0.01
CA THR A 12 11.37 -1.20 1.44
C THR A 12 10.01 -1.01 2.10
N VAL A 13 9.89 -1.46 3.34
CA VAL A 13 8.68 -1.23 4.14
C VAL A 13 8.61 0.25 4.50
N GLY A 14 7.57 0.92 4.03
CA GLY A 14 7.27 2.30 4.33
C GLY A 14 6.96 2.49 5.83
N LYS A 15 7.41 3.62 6.38
CA LYS A 15 7.21 3.94 7.81
C LYS A 15 5.78 4.36 8.13
N VAL A 16 5.03 4.83 7.14
CA VAL A 16 3.68 5.39 7.32
C VAL A 16 2.71 4.56 6.49
N PHE A 17 1.66 4.04 7.12
CA PHE A 17 0.64 3.26 6.41
C PHE A 17 -0.26 4.17 5.57
N GLY A 18 -1.03 5.07 6.19
CA GLY A 18 -2.10 5.78 5.48
C GLY A 18 -1.66 6.76 4.38
N ARG A 19 -0.41 7.23 4.42
CA ARG A 19 0.14 8.15 3.40
C ARG A 19 1.32 7.54 2.64
N ALA A 20 1.49 6.22 2.70
CA ALA A 20 2.42 5.56 1.78
C ALA A 20 2.03 5.92 0.34
N LYS A 21 3.01 6.09 -0.55
CA LYS A 21 2.72 6.32 -1.97
C LYS A 21 2.03 5.12 -2.63
N SER A 22 2.33 3.92 -2.15
CA SER A 22 1.82 2.67 -2.72
C SER A 22 1.83 1.53 -1.69
N PHE A 23 1.23 0.41 -2.08
CA PHE A 23 1.25 -0.84 -1.33
C PHE A 23 1.72 -1.99 -2.21
N ALA A 24 2.69 -2.75 -1.72
CA ALA A 24 3.05 -4.04 -2.29
C ALA A 24 2.06 -5.10 -1.78
N ILE A 25 1.38 -5.78 -2.69
CA ILE A 25 0.42 -6.85 -2.41
C ILE A 25 1.09 -8.17 -2.77
N HIS A 26 1.38 -8.97 -1.74
CA HIS A 26 1.85 -10.34 -1.90
C HIS A 26 0.66 -11.29 -1.79
N ASP A 27 0.47 -12.13 -2.81
CA ASP A 27 -0.48 -13.23 -2.78
C ASP A 27 0.25 -14.54 -2.42
N SER A 28 -0.18 -15.17 -1.34
CA SER A 28 0.47 -16.39 -0.84
C SER A 28 0.03 -17.68 -1.56
N GLU A 29 -0.99 -17.63 -2.42
CA GLU A 29 -1.49 -18.78 -3.18
C GLU A 29 -0.68 -18.99 -4.45
N ASP A 30 -0.32 -17.91 -5.15
CA ASP A 30 0.49 -17.96 -6.37
C ASP A 30 1.90 -17.38 -6.22
N GLY A 31 2.22 -16.74 -5.09
CA GLY A 31 3.52 -16.12 -4.81
C GLY A 31 3.73 -14.80 -5.57
N SER A 32 2.69 -14.25 -6.19
CA SER A 32 2.79 -13.01 -6.95
C SER A 32 2.98 -11.80 -6.04
N LEU A 33 3.71 -10.81 -6.56
CA LEU A 33 3.90 -9.52 -5.93
C LEU A 33 3.48 -8.43 -6.92
N THR A 34 2.55 -7.58 -6.51
CA THR A 34 2.09 -6.42 -7.30
C THR A 34 2.20 -5.15 -6.49
N VAL A 35 2.43 -4.01 -7.14
CA VAL A 35 2.46 -2.70 -6.48
C VAL A 35 1.25 -1.90 -6.92
N VAL A 36 0.48 -1.41 -5.96
CA VAL A 36 -0.74 -0.63 -6.18
C VAL A 36 -0.55 0.77 -5.63
N PRO A 37 -0.75 1.84 -6.43
CA PRO A 37 -0.64 3.21 -5.94
C PRO A 37 -1.73 3.52 -4.91
N ASN A 38 -1.39 4.34 -3.91
CA ASN A 38 -2.33 4.80 -2.90
C ASN A 38 -2.99 6.12 -3.36
N GLU A 39 -4.15 6.02 -4.00
CA GLU A 39 -4.89 7.19 -4.49
C GLU A 39 -5.39 8.10 -3.35
N GLY A 40 -5.57 7.54 -2.15
CA GLY A 40 -5.98 8.27 -0.95
C GLY A 40 -4.85 9.04 -0.25
N ALA A 41 -3.59 8.88 -0.66
CA ALA A 41 -2.43 9.44 0.04
C ALA A 41 -2.49 10.97 0.21
N GLY A 42 -3.15 11.66 -0.73
CA GLY A 42 -3.32 13.11 -0.74
C GLY A 42 -4.53 13.64 0.03
N ALA A 43 -5.39 12.77 0.58
CA ALA A 43 -6.59 13.21 1.29
C ALA A 43 -6.25 13.98 2.58
N GLU A 44 -7.04 15.03 2.87
CA GLU A 44 -6.88 15.85 4.08
C GLU A 44 -7.06 15.00 5.34
N HIS A 45 -8.00 14.05 5.29
CA HIS A 45 -8.30 13.08 6.33
C HIS A 45 -8.58 11.70 5.69
N GLY A 46 -8.40 10.61 6.45
CA GLY A 46 -8.82 9.27 5.99
C GLY A 46 -7.93 8.60 4.94
N ALA A 47 -6.75 9.14 4.63
CA ALA A 47 -5.84 8.64 3.58
C ALA A 47 -5.52 7.12 3.62
N GLY A 48 -5.64 6.47 4.79
CA GLY A 48 -5.41 5.02 4.97
C GLY A 48 -6.66 4.16 5.14
N THR A 49 -7.87 4.71 5.07
CA THR A 49 -9.11 3.98 5.33
C THR A 49 -9.84 3.55 4.06
N GLY A 50 -9.29 3.87 2.88
CA GLY A 50 -9.96 3.66 1.60
C GLY A 50 -11.20 4.54 1.40
N ALA A 51 -11.38 5.56 2.25
CA ALA A 51 -12.40 6.59 2.10
C ALA A 51 -11.72 7.84 1.54
N ALA A 52 -11.91 8.08 0.25
CA ALA A 52 -11.56 9.34 -0.42
C ALA A 52 -12.78 10.27 -0.44
#